data_AF-A0A968DCP6-F1
#
_entry.id   AF-A0A968DCP6-F1
#
_cell.length_a   1.000
_cell.length_b   1.000
_cell.length_c   1.000
_cell.angle_alpha   90.00
_cell.angle_beta   90.00
_cell.angle_gamma   90.00
#
_symmetry.space_group_name_H-M   'P 1'
#
loop_
_entity.id
_entity.type
_entity.pdbx_description
1 polymer ?
#
loop_
_entity_poly.entity_id
_entity_poly.type
_entity_poly.pdbx_seq_one_letter_code
_entity_poly.pdbx_strand_id
1 'polypeptide(L)' 'MLEGMLATEFGREAFAQGFAESGDVTVEQALCLLENIEVSVLLGMAGGGEPDGEAMVALFEAFDSCGIEASSIIG' A
#
# COMPACT_ATOMS: atom_id res chain seq x y z
N MET A 1 5.54 -2.77 15.02
CA MET A 1 4.38 -3.68 15.22
C MET A 1 3.75 -4.04 13.88
N LEU A 2 3.52 -3.06 13.01
CA LEU A 2 3.00 -3.29 11.66
C LEU A 2 3.97 -4.09 10.75
N GLU A 3 5.29 -3.89 10.82
CA GLU A 3 6.26 -4.73 10.09
C GLU A 3 6.14 -6.22 10.42
N GLY A 4 5.98 -6.56 11.71
CA GLY A 4 5.81 -7.95 12.14
C GLY A 4 4.48 -8.55 11.69
N MET A 5 3.45 -7.72 11.51
CA MET A 5 2.16 -8.14 10.96
C MET A 5 2.30 -8.41 9.45
N LEU A 6 2.87 -7.46 8.71
CA LEU A 6 3.10 -7.58 7.26
C LEU A 6 4.14 -8.66 6.90
N ALA A 7 4.98 -9.09 7.84
CA ALA A 7 5.85 -10.24 7.64
C ALA A 7 5.08 -11.57 7.47
N THR A 8 3.85 -11.65 7.98
CA THR A 8 2.98 -12.84 7.91
C THR A 8 1.93 -12.73 6.81
N GLU A 9 1.57 -13.84 6.19
CA GLU A 9 0.49 -13.91 5.20
C GLU A 9 -0.84 -13.40 5.77
N PHE A 10 -1.22 -13.88 6.95
CA PHE A 10 -2.42 -13.43 7.66
C PHE A 10 -2.44 -11.91 7.90
N GLY A 11 -1.30 -11.33 8.29
CA GLY A 11 -1.23 -9.89 8.53
C GLY A 11 -1.26 -9.06 7.25
N ARG A 12 -0.73 -9.57 6.12
CA ARG A 12 -0.88 -8.93 4.80
C ARG A 12 -2.32 -8.96 4.32
N GLU A 13 -3.01 -10.10 4.46
CA GLU A 13 -4.42 -10.22 4.12
C GLU A 13 -5.28 -9.28 4.97
N ALA A 14 -5.04 -9.22 6.28
CA ALA A 14 -5.77 -8.33 7.18
C ALA A 14 -5.52 -6.84 6.84
N PHE A 15 -4.29 -6.48 6.47
CA PHE A 15 -3.98 -5.13 6.02
C PHE A 15 -4.68 -4.80 4.69
N ALA A 16 -4.59 -5.71 3.72
CA ALA A 16 -5.22 -5.55 2.41
C ALA A 16 -6.75 -5.44 2.51
N GLN A 17 -7.37 -6.20 3.42
CA GLN A 17 -8.80 -6.06 3.73
C GLN A 17 -9.13 -4.67 4.29
N GLY A 18 -8.36 -4.19 5.26
CA GLY A 18 -8.57 -2.84 5.81
C GLY A 18 -8.38 -1.73 4.79
N PHE A 19 -7.44 -1.90 3.85
CA PHE A 19 -7.21 -0.96 2.76
C PHE A 19 -8.34 -1.02 1.71
N ALA A 20 -8.88 -2.21 1.44
CA ALA A 20 -10.03 -2.38 0.54
C ALA A 20 -11.34 -1.85 1.14
N GLU A 21 -11.48 -1.88 2.47
CA GLU A 21 -12.65 -1.32 3.17
C GLU A 21 -12.77 0.20 3.03
N SER A 22 -11.70 0.92 2.69
CA SER A 22 -11.79 2.36 2.38
C SER A 22 -12.55 2.64 1.07
N GLY A 23 -12.66 1.63 0.20
CA GLY A 23 -13.37 1.70 -1.08
C GLY A 23 -12.51 2.16 -2.26
N ASP A 24 -11.23 2.46 -2.04
CA ASP A 24 -10.34 3.01 -3.06
C ASP A 24 -9.67 1.92 -3.91
N VAL A 25 -9.52 0.71 -3.35
CA VAL A 25 -8.88 -0.43 -4.00
C VAL A 25 -9.55 -1.77 -3.64
N THR A 26 -9.33 -2.81 -4.43
CA THR A 26 -9.72 -4.18 -4.08
C THR A 26 -8.69 -4.83 -3.15
N VAL A 27 -9.07 -5.94 -2.51
CA VAL A 27 -8.13 -6.73 -1.69
C VAL A 27 -6.96 -7.24 -2.54
N GLU A 28 -7.21 -7.66 -3.78
CA GLU A 28 -6.15 -8.12 -4.70
C GLU A 28 -5.19 -6.98 -5.08
N GLN A 29 -5.72 -5.79 -5.32
CA GLN A 29 -4.90 -4.59 -5.59
C GLN A 29 -4.07 -4.19 -4.37
N ALA A 30 -4.64 -4.24 -3.17
CA ALA A 30 -3.94 -3.96 -1.93
C ALA A 30 -2.85 -5.00 -1.62
N LEU A 31 -3.09 -6.29 -1.91
CA LEU A 31 -2.06 -7.33 -1.80
C LEU A 31 -0.93 -7.11 -2.81
N CYS A 32 -1.26 -6.80 -4.07
CA CYS A 32 -0.26 -6.47 -5.08
C CYS A 32 0.61 -5.28 -4.67
N LEU A 33 0.00 -4.26 -4.07
CA LEU A 33 0.72 -3.10 -3.52
C LEU A 33 1.75 -3.53 -2.47
N LEU A 34 1.35 -4.35 -1.51
CA LEU A 34 2.23 -4.86 -0.46
C LEU A 34 3.42 -5.67 -1.01
N GLU A 35 3.29 -6.24 -2.20
CA GLU A 35 4.36 -6.99 -2.88
C GLU A 35 5.31 -6.09 -3.68
N ASN A 36 4.82 -4.95 -4.17
CA ASN A 36 5.56 -4.05 -5.05
C ASN A 36 6.09 -2.80 -4.33
N ILE A 37 5.72 -2.56 -3.07
CA ILE A 37 6.21 -1.42 -2.30
C ILE A 37 7.01 -1.87 -1.08
N GLU A 38 8.04 -1.09 -0.78
CA GLU A 38 8.79 -1.18 0.48
C GLU A 38 7.86 -0.91 1.68
N VAL A 39 7.84 -1.84 2.64
CA VAL A 39 7.06 -1.70 3.88
C VAL A 39 7.44 -0.43 4.65
N SER A 40 8.70 0.00 4.55
CA SER A 40 9.21 1.24 5.13
C SER A 40 8.47 2.48 4.60
N VAL A 41 8.13 2.50 3.31
CA VAL A 41 7.38 3.58 2.67
C VAL A 41 5.94 3.62 3.18
N LEU A 42 5.27 2.46 3.25
CA LEU A 42 3.92 2.35 3.81
C LEU A 42 3.85 2.81 5.27
N LEU A 43 4.86 2.46 6.06
CA LEU A 43 4.96 2.88 7.46
C LEU A 43 5.18 4.37 7.60
N GLY A 44 6.03 4.95 6.75
CA GLY A 44 6.25 6.38 6.67
C GLY A 44 4.93 7.11 6.45
N MET A 45 4.17 6.68 5.43
CA MET A 45 2.87 7.27 5.10
C MET A 45 1.81 7.06 6.20
N ALA A 46 1.72 5.85 6.77
CA ALA A 46 0.79 5.56 7.86
C ALA A 46 1.11 6.35 9.15
N GLY A 47 2.37 6.72 9.35
CA GLY A 47 2.82 7.59 10.43
C GLY A 47 2.58 9.08 10.18
N GLY A 48 1.98 9.46 9.05
CA GLY A 48 1.82 10.84 8.61
C GLY A 48 3.11 11.47 8.06
N GLY A 49 4.13 10.66 7.79
CA GLY A 49 5.34 11.07 7.11
C GLY A 49 5.08 11.25 5.62
N GLU A 50 5.62 12.33 5.06
CA GLU A 50 5.56 12.58 3.63
C GLU A 50 6.60 11.71 2.92
N PRO A 51 6.21 10.85 1.97
CA PRO A 51 7.17 10.09 1.17
C PRO A 51 8.05 11.05 0.37
N ASP A 52 9.34 10.75 0.30
CA ASP A 52 10.25 11.50 -0.54
C ASP A 52 10.00 11.22 -2.04
N GLY A 53 10.74 11.91 -2.91
CA GLY A 53 10.56 11.78 -4.35
C GLY A 53 10.77 10.35 -4.88
N GLU A 54 11.67 9.59 -4.29
CA GLU A 54 11.95 8.21 -4.71
C GLU A 54 10.86 7.25 -4.22
N ALA A 55 10.42 7.40 -2.97
CA ALA A 55 9.30 6.68 -2.39
C ALA A 55 7.98 6.94 -3.15
N MET A 56 7.76 8.19 -3.59
CA MET A 56 6.62 8.55 -4.42
C MET A 56 6.66 7.89 -5.80
N VAL A 57 7.83 7.85 -6.44
CA VAL A 57 7.98 7.16 -7.73
C VAL A 57 7.69 5.67 -7.57
N ALA A 58 8.26 5.03 -6.55
CA ALA A 58 8.01 3.62 -6.27
C ALA A 58 6.52 3.33 -6.00
N LEU A 59 5.82 4.22 -5.27
CA LEU A 59 4.39 4.11 -5.02
C LEU A 59 3.58 4.19 -6.33
N PHE A 60 3.90 5.12 -7.22
CA PHE A 60 3.21 5.25 -8.50
C PHE A 60 3.48 4.07 -9.44
N GLU A 61 4.72 3.58 -9.50
CA GLU A 61 5.06 2.37 -10.26
C GLU A 61 4.31 1.15 -9.71
N ALA A 62 4.19 1.03 -8.38
CA ALA A 62 3.41 -0.01 -7.75
C ALA A 62 1.92 0.11 -8.11
N PHE A 63 1.33 1.31 -8.07
CA PHE A 63 -0.06 1.53 -8.50
C PHE A 63 -0.29 1.14 -9.97
N ASP A 64 0.59 1.56 -10.88
CA ASP A 64 0.47 1.21 -12.31
C ASP A 64 0.56 -0.31 -12.51
N SER A 65 1.54 -0.96 -11.87
CA SER A 65 1.73 -2.42 -11.95
C SER A 65 0.56 -3.22 -11.37
N CYS A 66 -0.11 -2.67 -10.35
CA CYS A 66 -1.26 -3.27 -9.68
C CYS A 66 -2.61 -2.83 -10.28
N GLY A 67 -2.61 -2.02 -11.33
CA GLY A 67 -3.82 -1.53 -11.99
C GLY A 67 -4.69 -0.67 -11.06
N ILE A 68 -4.06 0.10 -10.17
CA ILE A 68 -4.74 1.04 -9.27
C ILE A 68 -4.68 2.42 -9.91
N GLU A 69 -5.84 3.00 -10.19
CA GLU A 69 -5.86 4.34 -10.76
C GLU A 69 -5.50 5.37 -9.70
N ALA A 70 -4.59 6.29 -10.02
CA ALA A 70 -4.24 7.40 -9.14
C ALA A 70 -5.47 8.27 -8.78
N SER A 71 -6.48 8.31 -9.66
CA SER A 71 -7.77 8.97 -9.44
C SER A 71 -8.58 8.35 -8.29
N SER A 72 -8.34 7.09 -7.95
CA SER A 72 -9.00 6.39 -6.85
C SER A 72 -8.41 6.75 -5.48
N ILE A 73 -7.22 7.35 -5.43
CA ILE A 73 -6.47 7.58 -4.18
C ILE A 73 -6.31 9.09 -3.89
N ILE A 74 -6.38 9.93 -4.92
CA ILE A 74 -6.33 11.39 -4.79
C ILE A 74 -7.77 11.91 -4.70
N GLY A 75 -8.41 11.65 -3.56
CA GLY A 75 -9.72 12.22 -3.16
C GLY A 75 -9.57 13.41 -2.24
#